data_AF-A0A3A4ZB72-F1
#
_entry.id   AF-A0A3A4ZB72-F1
#
_cell.length_a   1.000
_cell.length_b   1.000
_cell.length_c   1.000
_cell.angle_alpha   90.00
_cell.angle_beta   90.00
_cell.angle_gamma   90.00
#
_symmetry.space_group_name_H-M   'P 1'
#
loop_
_entity.id
_entity.type
_entity.pdbx_description
1 polymer ?
#
loop_
_entity_poly.entity_id
_entity_poly.type
_entity_poly.pdbx_seq_one_letter_code
_entity_poly.pdbx_strand_id
1 'polypeptide(L)'
;MAAPITHIVLFEKIYNSQFSDKDRLHFIVGTSFPDIRYLGKIDRSKTHFPDVSMQDIMGSDPFKAGLKFHSFVDRVRENFLLSRNIYEFCPKSKYITQSVKFLEDIVLYSKVNDWDSYKSMLDNVLEEELSFGLSEEHISHWHKILQTYFAVQPDLTTVDKFVSGIGFGKEVAEEIKEVTESLKGIKEVTDYIDALYQNFGTDKLI
;
A
#
# COMPACT_ATOMS: atom_id res chain seq x y z
N MET A 1 6.28 6.03 1.08
CA MET A 1 5.21 5.08 1.49
C MET A 1 4.40 4.73 0.26
N ALA A 2 4.05 3.47 0.04
CA ALA A 2 3.19 3.05 -1.08
C ALA A 2 1.70 3.23 -0.71
N ALA A 3 0.80 2.90 -1.64
CA ALA A 3 -0.64 2.80 -1.39
C ALA A 3 -1.08 1.31 -1.34
N PRO A 4 -2.28 0.99 -0.82
CA PRO A 4 -2.63 -0.38 -0.43
C PRO A 4 -2.49 -1.43 -1.52
N ILE A 5 -2.85 -1.12 -2.78
CA ILE A 5 -2.75 -2.11 -3.88
C ILE A 5 -1.29 -2.43 -4.19
N THR A 6 -0.42 -1.41 -4.21
CA THR A 6 1.02 -1.60 -4.44
C THR A 6 1.64 -2.53 -3.41
N HIS A 7 1.26 -2.43 -2.13
CA HIS A 7 1.73 -3.38 -1.11
C HIS A 7 1.36 -4.83 -1.43
N ILE A 8 0.10 -5.08 -1.81
CA ILE A 8 -0.39 -6.42 -2.15
C ILE A 8 0.27 -6.95 -3.43
N VAL A 9 0.40 -6.11 -4.46
CA VAL A 9 1.04 -6.50 -5.73
C VAL A 9 2.49 -6.91 -5.50
N LEU A 10 3.23 -6.15 -4.70
CA LEU A 10 4.63 -6.45 -4.41
C LEU A 10 4.79 -7.65 -3.48
N PHE A 11 3.84 -7.88 -2.57
CA PHE A 11 3.74 -9.12 -1.81
C PHE A 11 3.59 -10.33 -2.74
N GLU A 12 2.63 -10.29 -3.66
CA GLU A 12 2.36 -11.42 -4.58
C GLU A 12 3.56 -11.80 -5.42
N LYS A 13 4.34 -10.80 -5.83
CA LYS A 13 5.54 -11.03 -6.63
C LYS A 13 6.56 -11.93 -5.92
N ILE A 14 6.65 -11.86 -4.59
CA ILE A 14 7.71 -12.54 -3.83
C ILE A 14 7.20 -13.57 -2.82
N TYR A 15 5.88 -13.67 -2.60
CA TYR A 15 5.29 -14.54 -1.59
C TYR A 15 5.73 -16.00 -1.74
N ASN A 16 5.59 -16.57 -2.94
CA ASN A 16 5.91 -17.99 -3.15
C ASN A 16 7.40 -18.32 -2.95
N SER A 17 8.31 -17.35 -3.15
CA SER A 17 9.74 -17.58 -3.00
C SER A 17 10.28 -17.24 -1.61
N GLN A 18 9.64 -16.31 -0.89
CA GLN A 18 10.16 -15.78 0.37
C GLN A 18 9.31 -16.14 1.59
N PHE A 19 7.99 -16.35 1.42
CA PHE A 19 7.03 -16.42 2.52
C PHE A 19 6.01 -17.56 2.37
N SER A 20 6.30 -18.57 1.54
CA SER A 20 5.39 -19.71 1.31
C SER A 20 5.05 -20.52 2.57
N ASP A 21 5.84 -20.37 3.64
CA ASP A 21 5.65 -20.97 4.96
C ASP A 21 4.64 -20.22 5.84
N LYS A 22 4.23 -19.01 5.45
CA LYS A 22 3.41 -18.12 6.28
C LYS A 22 1.93 -18.26 5.96
N ASP A 23 1.09 -18.07 6.97
CA ASP A 23 -0.35 -17.95 6.74
C ASP A 23 -0.65 -16.68 5.94
N ARG A 24 -1.26 -16.86 4.78
CA ARG A 24 -1.48 -15.77 3.81
C ARG A 24 -2.51 -14.76 4.31
N LEU A 25 -3.58 -15.21 4.97
CA LEU A 25 -4.63 -14.35 5.51
C LEU A 25 -4.02 -13.37 6.52
N HIS A 26 -3.35 -13.90 7.53
CA HIS A 26 -2.77 -13.09 8.60
C HIS A 26 -1.69 -12.14 8.05
N PHE A 27 -0.87 -12.60 7.09
CA PHE A 27 0.15 -11.75 6.48
C PHE A 27 -0.47 -10.59 5.70
N ILE A 28 -1.49 -10.82 4.88
CA ILE A 28 -2.14 -9.77 4.08
C ILE A 28 -2.86 -8.75 4.96
N VAL A 29 -3.57 -9.23 5.98
CA VAL A 29 -4.25 -8.35 6.95
C VAL A 29 -3.19 -7.51 7.68
N GLY A 30 -2.11 -8.13 8.16
CA GLY A 30 -0.97 -7.43 8.76
C GLY A 30 -0.28 -6.44 7.80
N THR A 31 -0.21 -6.74 6.50
CA THR A 31 0.37 -5.83 5.49
C THR A 31 -0.50 -4.61 5.24
N SER A 32 -1.81 -4.77 5.33
CA SER A 32 -2.80 -3.71 5.05
C SER A 32 -3.17 -2.89 6.27
N PHE A 33 -2.89 -3.40 7.48
CA PHE A 33 -3.24 -2.77 8.74
C PHE A 33 -2.59 -1.40 9.00
N PRO A 34 -1.28 -1.16 8.71
CA PRO A 34 -0.59 0.04 9.23
C PRO A 34 -1.20 1.37 8.83
N ASP A 35 -1.83 1.45 7.66
CA ASP A 35 -2.46 2.66 7.14
C ASP A 35 -3.82 2.99 7.77
N ILE A 36 -4.37 2.12 8.64
CA ILE A 36 -5.54 2.45 9.49
C ILE A 36 -5.35 3.74 10.30
N ARG A 37 -4.09 4.12 10.55
CA ARG A 37 -3.72 5.39 11.20
C ARG A 37 -4.34 6.62 10.54
N TYR A 38 -4.69 6.59 9.26
CA TYR A 38 -5.33 7.74 8.61
C TYR A 38 -6.70 8.06 9.23
N LEU A 39 -7.35 7.09 9.89
CA LEU A 39 -8.58 7.31 10.66
C LEU A 39 -8.35 8.09 11.97
N GLY A 40 -7.10 8.42 12.32
CA GLY A 40 -6.75 9.22 13.49
C GLY A 40 -6.90 8.50 14.83
N LYS A 41 -6.93 7.16 14.83
CA LYS A 41 -7.15 6.33 16.03
C LYS A 41 -5.89 5.66 16.57
N ILE A 42 -4.81 5.65 15.79
CA ILE A 42 -3.55 5.01 16.17
C ILE A 42 -2.36 5.78 15.61
N ASP A 43 -1.29 5.87 16.40
CA ASP A 43 -0.04 6.52 15.99
C ASP A 43 0.73 5.66 15.01
N ARG A 44 1.36 6.31 14.02
CA ARG A 44 2.21 5.65 13.01
C ARG A 44 3.31 4.79 13.63
N SER A 45 3.92 5.25 14.72
CA SER A 45 5.03 4.56 15.38
C SER A 45 4.63 3.21 16.00
N LYS A 46 3.33 2.95 16.19
CA LYS A 46 2.84 1.66 16.69
C LYS A 46 2.77 0.61 15.59
N THR A 47 2.56 1.03 14.33
CA THR A 47 2.31 0.12 13.21
C THR A 47 3.40 0.11 12.15
N HIS A 48 4.28 1.12 12.14
CA HIS A 48 5.41 1.23 11.21
C HIS A 48 6.74 1.05 11.93
N PHE A 49 7.57 0.16 11.41
CA PHE A 49 8.85 -0.20 12.00
C PHE A 49 10.00 0.35 11.15
N PRO A 50 10.94 1.12 11.74
CA PRO A 50 12.12 1.57 11.02
C PRO A 50 13.08 0.40 10.73
N ASP A 51 13.90 0.55 9.69
CA ASP A 51 15.06 -0.32 9.40
C ASP A 51 14.78 -1.83 9.32
N VAL A 52 13.55 -2.20 8.93
CA VAL A 52 13.17 -3.60 8.73
C VAL A 52 13.99 -4.24 7.61
N SER A 53 14.67 -5.35 7.93
CA SER A 53 15.34 -6.23 6.97
C SER A 53 14.44 -7.38 6.50
N MET A 54 14.83 -8.07 5.43
CA MET A 54 14.12 -9.27 4.97
C MET A 54 14.16 -10.38 6.02
N GLN A 55 15.30 -10.54 6.72
CA GLN A 55 15.44 -11.52 7.80
C GLN A 55 14.47 -11.23 8.96
N ASP A 56 14.24 -9.96 9.28
CA ASP A 56 13.27 -9.57 10.31
C ASP A 56 11.84 -9.98 9.95
N ILE A 57 11.48 -9.91 8.67
CA ILE A 57 10.16 -10.30 8.15
C ILE A 57 10.03 -11.82 8.19
N MET A 58 11.02 -12.54 7.66
CA MET A 58 11.03 -14.00 7.61
C MET A 58 10.97 -14.63 9.00
N GLY A 59 11.65 -14.03 9.99
CA GLY A 59 11.68 -14.51 11.38
C GLY A 59 10.45 -14.16 12.23
N SER A 60 9.43 -13.48 11.68
CA SER A 60 8.23 -13.09 12.43
C SER A 60 7.06 -14.04 12.18
N ASP A 61 6.11 -14.07 13.11
CA ASP A 61 4.78 -14.63 12.90
C ASP A 61 4.07 -13.95 11.70
N PRO A 62 3.07 -14.58 11.06
CA PRO A 62 2.50 -14.08 9.81
C PRO A 62 1.98 -12.64 9.86
N PHE A 63 1.22 -12.27 10.89
CA PHE A 63 0.67 -10.93 11.00
C PHE A 63 1.76 -9.88 11.20
N LYS A 64 2.71 -10.12 12.11
CA LYS A 64 3.84 -9.22 12.35
C LYS A 64 4.78 -9.15 11.15
N ALA A 65 4.96 -10.25 10.42
CA ALA A 65 5.68 -10.27 9.16
C ALA A 65 4.99 -9.34 8.15
N GLY A 66 3.66 -9.33 8.08
CA GLY A 66 2.88 -8.39 7.29
C GLY A 66 3.15 -6.91 7.65
N LEU A 67 3.09 -6.55 8.94
CA LEU A 67 3.36 -5.16 9.36
C LEU A 67 4.79 -4.71 9.00
N LYS A 68 5.75 -5.60 9.20
CA LYS A 68 7.15 -5.36 8.83
C LYS A 68 7.32 -5.25 7.32
N PHE A 69 6.65 -6.12 6.56
CA PHE A 69 6.66 -6.09 5.11
C PHE A 69 6.09 -4.79 4.55
N HIS A 70 5.00 -4.27 5.14
CA HIS A 70 4.48 -2.93 4.81
C HIS A 70 5.57 -1.86 4.93
N SER A 71 6.25 -1.81 6.09
CA SER A 71 7.32 -0.84 6.36
C SER A 71 8.53 -1.02 5.43
N PHE A 72 8.85 -2.27 5.08
CA PHE A 72 9.90 -2.60 4.12
C PHE A 72 9.55 -2.11 2.70
N VAL A 73 8.34 -2.39 2.21
CA VAL A 73 7.86 -1.89 0.91
C VAL A 73 7.92 -0.38 0.86
N ASP A 74 7.44 0.29 1.91
CA ASP A 74 7.48 1.74 2.03
C ASP A 74 8.87 2.32 1.81
N ARG A 75 9.89 1.72 2.47
CA ARG A 75 11.29 2.12 2.39
C ARG A 75 11.89 1.82 1.01
N VAL A 76 11.72 0.59 0.52
CA VAL A 76 12.27 0.17 -0.78
C VAL A 76 11.71 1.02 -1.91
N ARG A 77 10.39 1.21 -1.92
CA ARG A 77 9.69 2.05 -2.90
C ARG A 77 10.20 3.49 -2.87
N GLU A 78 10.33 4.09 -1.68
CA GLU A 78 10.81 5.46 -1.53
C GLU A 78 12.25 5.63 -2.03
N ASN A 79 13.14 4.73 -1.61
CA ASN A 79 14.54 4.76 -2.04
C ASN A 79 14.66 4.57 -3.55
N PHE A 80 13.88 3.67 -4.14
CA PHE A 80 13.90 3.44 -5.58
C PHE A 80 13.41 4.65 -6.36
N LEU A 81 12.32 5.29 -5.90
CA LEU A 81 11.82 6.53 -6.50
C LEU A 81 12.86 7.64 -6.45
N LEU A 82 13.46 7.87 -5.28
CA LEU A 82 14.47 8.91 -5.10
C LEU A 82 15.73 8.64 -5.93
N SER A 83 16.18 7.38 -6.01
CA SER A 83 17.36 7.01 -6.81
C SER A 83 17.21 7.29 -8.31
N ARG A 84 15.97 7.47 -8.79
CA ARG A 84 15.63 7.77 -10.18
C ARG A 84 15.20 9.22 -10.39
N ASN A 85 15.29 10.07 -9.35
CA ASN A 85 14.90 11.47 -9.39
C ASN A 85 13.46 11.70 -9.92
N ILE A 86 12.54 10.78 -9.64
CA ILE A 86 11.19 10.82 -10.25
C ILE A 86 10.45 12.13 -9.95
N TYR A 87 10.66 12.70 -8.76
CA TYR A 87 10.05 13.99 -8.40
C TYR A 87 10.51 15.17 -9.27
N GLU A 88 11.65 15.08 -9.97
CA GLU A 88 12.11 16.13 -10.88
C GLU A 88 11.26 16.21 -12.16
N PHE A 89 10.64 15.10 -12.56
CA PHE A 89 9.75 15.03 -13.72
C PHE A 89 8.30 15.39 -13.39
N CYS A 90 7.97 15.42 -12.09
CA CYS A 90 6.62 15.66 -11.61
C CYS A 90 6.26 17.17 -11.58
N PRO A 91 4.96 17.51 -11.74
CA PRO A 91 4.50 18.87 -11.51
C PRO A 91 4.68 19.26 -10.04
N LYS A 92 4.88 20.56 -9.79
CA LYS A 92 4.94 21.10 -8.42
C LYS A 92 3.56 21.02 -7.77
N SER A 93 3.40 20.14 -6.79
CA SER A 93 2.23 20.09 -5.92
C SER A 93 2.64 19.61 -4.52
N LYS A 94 1.96 20.10 -3.49
CA LYS A 94 2.08 19.61 -2.11
C LYS A 94 1.58 18.16 -1.95
N TYR A 95 0.79 17.66 -2.91
CA TYR A 95 0.25 16.30 -2.90
C TYR A 95 0.92 15.37 -3.90
N ILE A 96 2.05 15.79 -4.46
CA ILE A 96 2.73 15.00 -5.49
C ILE A 96 3.06 13.58 -5.01
N THR A 97 3.48 13.43 -3.76
CA THR A 97 3.79 12.12 -3.17
C THR A 97 2.57 11.23 -3.13
N GLN A 98 1.39 11.74 -2.77
CA GLN A 98 0.13 10.99 -2.75
C GLN A 98 -0.28 10.59 -4.17
N SER A 99 -0.21 11.52 -5.12
CA SER A 99 -0.60 11.27 -6.50
C SER A 99 0.26 10.22 -7.20
N VAL A 100 1.57 10.18 -6.94
CA VAL A 100 2.43 9.11 -7.48
C VAL A 100 2.02 7.74 -6.94
N LYS A 101 1.68 7.62 -5.64
CA LYS A 101 1.23 6.34 -5.05
C LYS A 101 -0.08 5.85 -5.65
N PHE A 102 -1.03 6.76 -5.87
CA PHE A 102 -2.30 6.37 -6.49
C PHE A 102 -2.12 6.02 -7.97
N LEU A 103 -1.19 6.65 -8.68
CA LEU A 103 -0.83 6.21 -10.02
C LEU A 103 -0.19 4.81 -10.00
N GLU A 104 0.68 4.51 -9.03
CA GLU A 104 1.23 3.16 -8.81
C GLU A 104 0.09 2.14 -8.66
N ASP A 105 -0.88 2.38 -7.79
CA ASP A 105 -2.04 1.49 -7.57
C ASP A 105 -2.88 1.30 -8.85
N ILE A 106 -3.16 2.38 -9.61
CA ILE A 106 -3.90 2.32 -10.88
C ILE A 106 -3.20 1.42 -11.91
N VAL A 107 -1.88 1.56 -12.05
CA VAL A 107 -1.08 0.83 -13.04
C VAL A 107 -0.85 -0.62 -12.62
N LEU A 108 -0.57 -0.84 -11.33
CA LEU A 108 -0.16 -2.14 -10.80
C LEU A 108 -1.33 -3.07 -10.47
N TYR A 109 -2.56 -2.57 -10.36
CA TYR A 109 -3.73 -3.39 -10.01
C TYR A 109 -3.87 -4.66 -10.86
N SER A 110 -3.61 -4.55 -12.17
CA SER A 110 -3.71 -5.66 -13.14
C SER A 110 -2.67 -6.77 -12.94
N LYS A 111 -1.68 -6.60 -12.06
CA LYS A 111 -0.68 -7.62 -11.74
C LYS A 111 -1.22 -8.71 -10.80
N VAL A 112 -2.37 -8.47 -10.18
CA VAL A 112 -3.09 -9.43 -9.33
C VAL A 112 -4.43 -9.73 -9.99
N ASN A 113 -4.74 -11.02 -10.14
CA ASN A 113 -5.95 -11.47 -10.84
C ASN A 113 -7.11 -11.80 -9.90
N ASP A 114 -6.85 -12.06 -8.62
CA ASP A 114 -7.83 -12.55 -7.64
C ASP A 114 -8.06 -11.54 -6.51
N TRP A 115 -8.58 -10.36 -6.86
CA TRP A 115 -8.93 -9.33 -5.88
C TRP A 115 -10.09 -9.74 -4.95
N ASP A 116 -10.94 -10.68 -5.38
CA ASP A 116 -12.01 -11.22 -4.55
C ASP A 116 -11.46 -11.95 -3.32
N SER A 117 -10.38 -12.72 -3.46
CA SER A 117 -9.73 -13.35 -2.32
C SER A 117 -9.15 -12.34 -1.31
N TYR A 118 -8.53 -11.23 -1.75
CA TYR A 118 -8.02 -10.21 -0.81
C TYR A 118 -9.12 -9.47 -0.08
N LYS A 119 -10.27 -9.26 -0.73
CA LYS A 119 -11.43 -8.67 -0.07
C LYS A 119 -11.97 -9.59 1.01
N SER A 120 -12.09 -10.88 0.75
CA SER A 120 -12.62 -11.84 1.72
C SER A 120 -11.68 -12.06 2.91
N MET A 121 -10.38 -11.86 2.72
CA MET A 121 -9.41 -11.82 3.83
C MET A 121 -9.70 -10.71 4.85
N LEU A 122 -10.46 -9.68 4.47
CA LEU A 122 -10.86 -8.55 5.31
C LEU A 122 -12.32 -8.68 5.81
N ASP A 123 -12.95 -9.85 5.67
CA ASP A 123 -14.33 -10.07 6.15
C ASP A 123 -14.43 -10.15 7.68
N ASN A 124 -13.31 -10.48 8.35
CA ASN A 124 -13.25 -10.65 9.80
C ASN A 124 -12.11 -9.85 10.40
N VAL A 125 -12.35 -9.29 11.59
CA VAL A 125 -11.31 -8.66 12.42
C VAL A 125 -10.49 -9.74 13.11
N LEU A 126 -9.17 -9.64 13.03
CA LEU A 126 -8.26 -10.57 13.71
C LEU A 126 -7.96 -10.10 15.14
N GLU A 127 -7.68 -11.06 16.04
CA GLU A 127 -7.25 -10.77 17.41
C GLU A 127 -5.94 -9.95 17.44
N GLU A 128 -5.05 -10.18 16.47
CA GLU A 128 -3.83 -9.40 16.33
C GLU A 128 -4.10 -7.92 16.04
N GLU A 129 -5.16 -7.59 15.30
CA GLU A 129 -5.54 -6.20 15.05
C GLU A 129 -6.11 -5.54 16.32
N LEU A 130 -6.96 -6.26 17.06
CA LEU A 130 -7.52 -5.81 18.33
C LEU A 130 -6.44 -5.55 19.38
N SER A 131 -5.32 -6.29 19.33
CA SER A 131 -4.19 -6.13 20.25
C SER A 131 -3.55 -4.74 20.23
N PHE A 132 -3.83 -3.92 19.21
CA PHE A 132 -3.38 -2.52 19.12
C PHE A 132 -4.26 -1.53 19.91
N GLY A 133 -5.29 -2.01 20.62
CA GLY A 133 -6.18 -1.19 21.44
C GLY A 133 -7.22 -0.43 20.61
N LEU A 134 -7.49 -0.88 19.39
CA LEU A 134 -8.58 -0.38 18.54
C LEU A 134 -9.85 -1.19 18.80
N SER A 135 -11.01 -0.56 18.63
CA SER A 135 -12.28 -1.29 18.64
C SER A 135 -12.51 -2.02 17.31
N GLU A 136 -13.26 -3.12 17.37
CA GLU A 136 -13.72 -3.87 16.20
C GLU A 136 -14.41 -2.97 15.17
N GLU A 137 -15.18 -1.96 15.61
CA GLU A 137 -15.82 -0.98 14.74
C GLU A 137 -14.80 -0.19 13.89
N HIS A 138 -13.71 0.29 14.50
CA HIS A 138 -12.69 1.05 13.79
C HIS A 138 -11.96 0.18 12.76
N ILE A 139 -11.65 -1.06 13.12
CA ILE A 139 -10.97 -2.01 12.24
C ILE A 139 -11.90 -2.42 11.09
N SER A 140 -13.15 -2.76 11.39
CA SER A 140 -14.17 -3.08 10.39
C SER A 140 -14.43 -1.92 9.43
N HIS A 141 -14.36 -0.67 9.92
CA HIS A 141 -14.47 0.51 9.06
C HIS A 141 -13.30 0.61 8.07
N TRP A 142 -12.07 0.39 8.54
CA TRP A 142 -10.89 0.33 7.69
C TRP A 142 -10.96 -0.79 6.65
N HIS A 143 -11.34 -1.99 7.08
CA HIS A 143 -11.56 -3.13 6.19
C HIS A 143 -12.55 -2.80 5.08
N LYS A 144 -13.69 -2.17 5.41
CA LYS A 144 -14.69 -1.74 4.40
C LYS A 144 -14.14 -0.74 3.39
N ILE A 145 -13.30 0.21 3.82
CA ILE A 145 -12.63 1.16 2.91
C ILE A 145 -11.73 0.41 1.93
N LEU A 146 -10.89 -0.51 2.43
CA LEU A 146 -10.00 -1.33 1.61
C LEU A 146 -10.78 -2.26 0.66
N GLN A 147 -11.79 -2.97 1.16
CA GLN A 147 -12.64 -3.84 0.35
C GLN A 147 -13.31 -3.08 -0.80
N THR A 148 -13.76 -1.84 -0.56
CA THR A 148 -14.31 -0.96 -1.59
C THR A 148 -13.24 -0.56 -2.60
N TYR A 149 -12.03 -0.24 -2.13
CA TYR A 149 -10.92 0.17 -2.98
C TYR A 149 -10.40 -0.97 -3.87
N PHE A 150 -10.41 -2.21 -3.36
CA PHE A 150 -9.99 -3.41 -4.09
C PHE A 150 -11.10 -3.99 -4.98
N ALA A 151 -12.32 -3.46 -4.94
CA ALA A 151 -13.44 -4.04 -5.66
C ALA A 151 -13.34 -3.91 -7.18
N VAL A 152 -12.66 -2.86 -7.65
CA VAL A 152 -12.47 -2.55 -9.07
C VAL A 152 -11.08 -1.98 -9.28
N GLN A 153 -10.56 -2.08 -10.51
CA GLN A 153 -9.32 -1.40 -10.86
C GLN A 153 -9.47 0.09 -10.54
N PRO A 154 -8.57 0.67 -9.72
CA PRO A 154 -8.68 2.06 -9.37
C PRO A 154 -8.67 2.94 -10.61
N ASP A 155 -9.56 3.91 -10.59
CA ASP A 155 -9.57 5.07 -11.45
C ASP A 155 -9.54 6.33 -10.56
N LEU A 156 -9.58 7.50 -11.20
CA LEU A 156 -9.62 8.77 -10.48
C LEU A 156 -10.82 8.89 -9.52
N THR A 157 -11.95 8.26 -9.86
CA THR A 157 -13.17 8.29 -9.04
C THR A 157 -12.99 7.44 -7.78
N THR A 158 -12.38 6.28 -7.92
CA THR A 158 -12.12 5.34 -6.82
C THR A 158 -11.03 5.88 -5.90
N VAL A 159 -10.02 6.56 -6.45
CA VAL A 159 -9.02 7.31 -5.66
C VAL A 159 -9.68 8.42 -4.85
N ASP A 160 -10.56 9.23 -5.44
CA ASP A 160 -11.30 10.29 -4.75
C ASP A 160 -12.13 9.74 -3.57
N LYS A 161 -12.85 8.64 -3.79
CA LYS A 161 -13.62 7.95 -2.75
C LYS A 161 -12.73 7.43 -1.63
N PHE A 162 -11.59 6.83 -1.96
CA PHE A 162 -10.65 6.31 -0.97
C PHE A 162 -10.06 7.44 -0.12
N VAL A 163 -9.56 8.51 -0.77
CA VAL A 163 -8.99 9.69 -0.11
C VAL A 163 -10.01 10.35 0.83
N SER A 164 -11.25 10.50 0.37
CA SER A 164 -12.35 11.00 1.20
C SER A 164 -12.68 10.06 2.36
N GLY A 165 -12.68 8.74 2.11
CA GLY A 165 -12.96 7.71 3.10
C GLY A 165 -11.95 7.67 4.25
N ILE A 166 -10.69 8.03 3.98
CA ILE A 166 -9.64 8.15 5.01
C ILE A 166 -9.56 9.55 5.64
N GLY A 167 -10.56 10.40 5.42
CA GLY A 167 -10.75 11.65 6.16
C GLY A 167 -10.17 12.91 5.52
N PHE A 168 -9.65 12.86 4.29
CA PHE A 168 -9.27 14.08 3.59
C PHE A 168 -10.49 14.85 3.09
N GLY A 169 -10.41 16.18 3.11
CA GLY A 169 -11.46 17.05 2.57
C GLY A 169 -11.58 16.96 1.05
N LYS A 170 -12.76 17.28 0.53
CA LYS A 170 -13.08 17.20 -0.91
C LYS A 170 -12.07 17.94 -1.80
N GLU A 171 -11.69 19.16 -1.42
CA GLU A 171 -10.69 19.95 -2.16
C GLU A 171 -9.33 19.24 -2.27
N VAL A 172 -8.94 18.52 -1.21
CA VAL A 172 -7.68 17.75 -1.21
C VAL A 172 -7.79 16.52 -2.11
N ALA A 173 -8.93 15.84 -2.08
CA ALA A 173 -9.20 14.70 -2.97
C ALA A 173 -9.21 15.13 -4.44
N GLU A 174 -9.81 16.27 -4.76
CA GLU A 174 -9.81 16.88 -6.10
C GLU A 174 -8.39 17.23 -6.56
N GLU A 175 -7.57 17.90 -5.72
CA GLU A 175 -6.19 18.24 -6.09
C GLU A 175 -5.34 16.97 -6.30
N ILE A 176 -5.45 15.95 -5.43
CA ILE A 176 -4.76 14.66 -5.61
C ILE A 176 -5.15 14.02 -6.93
N LYS A 177 -6.44 14.04 -7.27
CA LYS A 177 -6.99 13.48 -8.50
C LYS A 177 -6.42 14.18 -9.74
N GLU A 178 -6.43 15.51 -9.77
CA GLU A 178 -5.91 16.29 -10.90
C GLU A 178 -4.41 16.06 -11.11
N VAL A 179 -3.64 16.07 -10.03
CA VAL A 179 -2.20 15.78 -10.10
C VAL A 179 -1.98 14.34 -10.56
N THR A 180 -2.73 13.36 -10.06
CA THR A 180 -2.62 11.96 -10.51
C THR A 180 -2.89 11.80 -12.00
N GLU A 181 -3.90 12.50 -12.53
CA GLU A 181 -4.20 12.49 -13.96
C GLU A 181 -3.04 13.05 -14.78
N SER A 182 -2.46 14.17 -14.34
CA SER A 182 -1.33 14.80 -15.04
C SER A 182 -0.09 13.90 -15.12
N LEU A 183 0.10 13.01 -14.13
CA LEU A 183 1.23 12.09 -14.09
C LEU A 183 1.14 10.96 -15.13
N LYS A 184 -0.06 10.60 -15.59
CA LYS A 184 -0.25 9.50 -16.57
C LYS A 184 0.48 9.74 -17.88
N GLY A 185 0.69 11.00 -18.26
CA GLY A 185 1.39 11.40 -19.47
C GLY A 185 2.91 11.50 -19.33
N ILE A 186 3.47 11.29 -18.14
CA ILE A 186 4.90 11.47 -17.86
C ILE A 186 5.60 10.12 -17.95
N LYS A 187 6.34 9.92 -19.04
CA LYS A 187 6.97 8.64 -19.38
C LYS A 187 7.91 8.14 -18.27
N GLU A 188 8.68 9.02 -17.66
CA GLU A 188 9.63 8.69 -16.62
C GLU A 188 8.93 8.14 -15.37
N VAL A 189 7.74 8.68 -15.05
CA VAL A 189 6.92 8.20 -13.93
C VAL A 189 6.36 6.82 -14.25
N THR A 190 5.76 6.63 -15.43
CA THR A 190 5.20 5.33 -15.82
C THR A 190 6.27 4.23 -15.95
N ASP A 191 7.42 4.55 -16.56
CA ASP A 191 8.57 3.65 -16.68
C ASP A 191 9.12 3.25 -15.31
N TYR A 192 9.12 4.17 -14.33
CA TYR A 192 9.53 3.88 -12.96
C TYR A 192 8.60 2.88 -12.30
N ILE A 193 7.28 3.01 -12.47
CA ILE A 193 6.31 2.10 -11.86
C ILE A 193 6.53 0.68 -12.37
N ASP A 194 6.67 0.53 -13.69
CA ASP A 194 7.00 -0.76 -14.30
C ASP A 194 8.34 -1.28 -13.79
N ALA A 195 9.37 -0.43 -13.73
CA ALA A 195 10.67 -0.84 -13.23
C ALA A 195 10.66 -1.23 -11.74
N LEU A 196 9.86 -0.57 -10.91
CA LEU A 196 9.69 -0.91 -9.50
C LEU A 196 9.17 -2.34 -9.40
N TYR A 197 8.08 -2.63 -10.10
CA TYR A 197 7.52 -3.97 -10.14
C TYR A 197 8.49 -5.01 -10.71
N GLN A 198 9.23 -4.69 -11.77
CA GLN A 198 10.15 -5.67 -12.37
C GLN A 198 11.35 -6.00 -11.48
N ASN A 199 11.88 -5.01 -10.75
CA ASN A 199 13.09 -5.19 -9.95
C ASN A 199 12.81 -5.58 -8.49
N PHE A 200 11.57 -5.44 -8.00
CA PHE A 200 11.23 -5.84 -6.64
C PHE A 200 11.41 -7.35 -6.48
N GLY A 201 11.98 -7.84 -5.37
CA GLY A 201 12.30 -9.27 -5.28
C GLY A 201 13.71 -9.66 -5.75
N THR A 202 14.47 -8.74 -6.34
CA THR A 202 15.84 -9.01 -6.81
C THR A 202 16.89 -8.40 -5.88
N ASP A 203 18.13 -8.88 -5.96
CA ASP A 203 19.29 -8.32 -5.22
C ASP A 203 19.51 -6.81 -5.48
N LYS A 204 18.84 -6.23 -6.49
CA LYS A 204 18.90 -4.79 -6.76
C LYS A 204 18.00 -3.97 -5.82
N LEU A 205 16.94 -4.55 -5.24
CA LEU A 205 15.93 -3.84 -4.44
C LEU A 205 15.63 -4.45 -3.07
N ILE A 206 16.16 -5.62 -2.73
CA ILE A 206 16.03 -6.25 -1.41
C ILE A 206 17.31 -6.09 -0.61
#